data_AF-A0A7S2K0A4-F1
#
_entry.id   AF-A0A7S2K0A4-F1
#
_cell.length_a   1.000
_cell.length_b   1.000
_cell.length_c   1.000
_cell.angle_alpha   90.00
_cell.angle_beta   90.00
_cell.angle_gamma   90.00
#
_symmetry.space_group_name_H-M   'P 1'
#
loop_
_entity.id
_entity.type
_entity.pdbx_description
1 polymer ?
#
loop_
_entity_poly.entity_id
_entity_poly.type
_entity_poly.pdbx_seq_one_letter_code
_entity_poly.pdbx_strand_id
1 'polypeptide(L)'
;FGSSVCPARIAFDQRPPRSHRAMATRVNAIQRHVLAGQPAVTGGVEIRATSASEDADFAARCKEMAAWMGSERFKHTTRPYKVEDVVKLQGTMPLHFTGAKISAKLYTMLRDHQAKGTCSHTFGALDTVQVVQMAKYLTSVYVSGW
;
A
#
# COMPACT_ATOMS: atom_id res chain seq x y z
N PHE A 1 -23.90 -0.22 64.31
CA PHE A 1 -24.47 -1.39 63.63
C PHE A 1 -24.92 -0.93 62.24
N GLY A 2 -24.13 -0.96 61.17
CA GLY A 2 -23.12 -1.93 60.81
C GLY A 2 -23.70 -2.89 59.77
N SER A 3 -23.76 -2.48 58.51
CA SER A 3 -23.74 -3.38 57.35
C SER A 3 -23.39 -2.60 56.07
N SER A 4 -22.10 -2.58 55.77
CA SER A 4 -21.56 -2.21 54.47
C SER A 4 -21.94 -3.28 53.45
N VAL A 5 -22.72 -2.92 52.42
CA VAL A 5 -22.90 -3.76 51.25
C VAL A 5 -21.80 -3.40 50.25
N CYS A 6 -20.76 -4.22 50.21
CA CYS A 6 -19.68 -4.16 49.24
C CYS A 6 -20.11 -5.01 48.02
N PRO A 7 -20.30 -4.45 46.81
CA PRO A 7 -20.56 -5.27 45.64
C PRO A 7 -19.24 -5.87 45.13
N ALA A 8 -19.21 -7.20 45.07
CA ALA A 8 -18.11 -8.00 44.58
C ALA A 8 -17.68 -7.58 43.16
N ARG A 9 -16.43 -7.13 43.03
CA ARG A 9 -15.74 -7.01 41.73
C ARG A 9 -15.54 -8.42 41.18
N ILE A 10 -16.22 -8.74 40.09
CA ILE A 10 -15.91 -9.88 39.24
C ILE A 10 -14.52 -9.61 38.64
N ALA A 11 -13.50 -10.29 39.17
CA ALA A 11 -12.15 -10.26 38.62
C ALA A 11 -12.15 -11.07 37.31
N PHE A 12 -12.26 -10.37 36.18
CA PHE A 12 -11.98 -10.96 34.87
C PHE A 12 -10.48 -11.24 34.80
N ASP A 13 -10.14 -12.53 34.72
CA ASP A 13 -8.82 -13.08 34.44
C ASP A 13 -8.20 -12.42 33.19
N GLN A 14 -7.40 -11.37 33.41
CA GLN A 14 -6.61 -10.69 32.37
C GLN A 14 -5.34 -11.51 32.08
N ARG A 15 -5.52 -12.72 31.53
CA ARG A 15 -4.40 -13.41 30.89
C ARG A 15 -4.04 -12.65 29.61
N PRO A 16 -2.77 -12.20 29.44
CA PRO A 16 -2.37 -11.53 28.22
C PRO A 16 -2.52 -12.48 27.03
N PRO A 17 -2.95 -12.00 25.85
CA PRO A 17 -3.07 -12.86 24.67
C PRO A 17 -1.70 -13.44 24.35
N ARG A 18 -1.65 -14.77 24.26
CA ARG A 18 -0.45 -15.53 23.91
C ARG A 18 0.14 -14.94 22.63
N SER A 19 1.43 -14.62 22.68
CA SER A 19 2.22 -14.17 21.54
C SER A 19 2.04 -15.15 20.38
N HIS A 20 1.42 -14.72 19.29
CA HIS A 20 1.44 -15.46 18.03
C HIS A 20 2.86 -15.36 17.45
N ARG A 21 3.74 -16.26 17.90
CA ARG A 21 5.05 -16.47 17.30
C ARG A 21 4.84 -17.26 16.00
N ALA A 22 5.02 -16.54 14.89
CA ALA A 22 5.68 -16.95 13.64
C ALA A 22 5.38 -18.34 13.05
N MET A 23 4.81 -18.37 11.84
CA MET A 23 5.54 -18.67 10.59
C MET A 23 4.59 -18.95 9.41
N ALA A 24 5.13 -18.72 8.22
CA ALA A 24 4.79 -19.32 6.92
C ALA A 24 3.91 -18.51 5.96
N THR A 25 4.55 -17.65 5.17
CA THR A 25 4.60 -17.68 3.69
C THR A 25 5.35 -16.43 3.18
N ARG A 26 6.29 -16.42 2.23
CA ARG A 26 6.97 -17.37 1.33
C ARG A 26 8.10 -16.56 0.64
N VAL A 27 9.34 -17.07 0.60
CA VAL A 27 10.44 -16.99 -0.41
C VAL A 27 10.82 -15.67 -1.15
N ASN A 28 12.03 -15.18 -0.80
CA ASN A 28 13.10 -14.44 -1.51
C ASN A 28 12.85 -13.14 -2.33
N ALA A 29 13.72 -12.17 -2.02
CA ALA A 29 13.90 -10.90 -2.70
C ALA A 29 14.55 -11.07 -4.09
N ILE A 30 13.83 -10.67 -5.13
CA ILE A 30 14.43 -10.36 -6.43
C ILE A 30 14.42 -8.83 -6.59
N GLN A 31 15.62 -8.29 -6.84
CA GLN A 31 15.91 -7.00 -7.47
C GLN A 31 16.10 -5.76 -6.57
N ARG A 32 17.27 -5.67 -5.94
CA ARG A 32 17.93 -4.37 -5.65
C ARG A 32 19.27 -4.17 -6.36
N HIS A 33 19.72 -5.12 -7.18
CA HIS A 33 21.05 -5.09 -7.80
C HIS A 33 20.97 -4.94 -9.33
N VAL A 34 20.96 -3.70 -9.83
CA VAL A 34 21.39 -3.38 -11.21
C VAL A 34 22.25 -2.11 -11.30
N LEU A 35 22.28 -1.21 -10.32
CA LEU A 35 22.95 0.10 -10.47
C LEU A 35 24.24 0.33 -9.68
N ALA A 36 24.75 -0.64 -8.92
CA ALA A 36 26.07 -0.52 -8.30
C ALA A 36 26.88 -1.80 -8.58
N GLY A 37 27.80 -1.73 -9.53
CA GLY A 37 28.71 -2.81 -9.87
C GLY A 37 29.69 -3.08 -8.73
N GLN A 38 29.73 -4.33 -8.26
CA GLN A 38 30.82 -4.88 -7.46
C GLN A 38 31.36 -6.15 -8.14
N PRO A 39 32.69 -6.37 -8.16
CA PRO A 39 33.36 -7.31 -9.07
C PRO A 39 33.44 -8.75 -8.53
N ALA A 40 32.41 -9.23 -7.84
CA ALA A 40 32.32 -10.62 -7.38
C ALA A 40 31.13 -11.38 -8.01
N VAL A 41 30.68 -10.93 -9.19
CA VAL A 41 29.53 -11.49 -9.89
C VAL A 41 30.00 -12.56 -10.89
N THR A 42 29.98 -13.80 -10.46
CA THR A 42 29.77 -14.96 -11.36
C THR A 42 28.66 -15.79 -10.71
N GLY A 43 27.42 -15.63 -11.19
CA GLY A 43 26.29 -16.47 -10.76
C GLY A 43 25.13 -15.79 -10.02
N GLY A 44 25.17 -14.48 -9.77
CA GLY A 44 23.99 -13.60 -9.64
C GLY A 44 22.89 -13.91 -8.61
N VAL A 45 23.05 -14.86 -7.67
CA VAL A 45 22.06 -15.14 -6.62
C VAL A 45 22.76 -15.33 -5.27
N GLU A 46 22.72 -14.32 -4.39
CA GLU A 46 23.04 -14.49 -2.98
C GLU A 46 21.86 -15.17 -2.26
N ILE A 47 22.03 -16.42 -1.83
CA ILE A 47 21.06 -17.09 -0.94
C ILE A 47 21.36 -16.62 0.49
N ARG A 48 20.59 -15.64 0.98
CA ARG A 48 20.68 -15.17 2.37
C ARG A 48 19.94 -16.13 3.31
N ALA A 49 20.46 -16.30 4.53
CA ALA A 49 19.87 -17.16 5.55
C ALA A 49 18.40 -16.78 5.82
N THR A 50 17.51 -17.77 5.75
CA THR A 50 16.13 -17.61 5.32
C THR A 50 15.19 -16.92 6.32
N SER A 51 15.48 -16.86 7.62
CA SER A 51 14.55 -16.28 8.61
C SER A 51 14.92 -14.86 9.05
N ALA A 52 16.16 -14.63 9.48
CA ALA A 52 16.59 -13.31 9.96
C ALA A 52 16.68 -12.27 8.83
N SER A 53 17.04 -12.70 7.61
CA SER A 53 17.00 -11.83 6.43
C SER A 53 15.57 -11.49 6.03
N GLU A 54 14.64 -12.44 6.16
CA GLU A 54 13.22 -12.25 5.78
C GLU A 54 12.50 -11.28 6.72
N ASP A 55 12.71 -11.40 8.04
CA ASP A 55 12.13 -10.47 9.02
C ASP A 55 12.63 -9.03 8.80
N ALA A 56 13.91 -8.87 8.45
CA ALA A 56 14.49 -7.57 8.12
C ALA A 56 13.90 -6.97 6.83
N ASP A 57 13.72 -7.78 5.78
CA ASP A 57 13.11 -7.36 4.52
C ASP A 57 11.62 -7.02 4.71
N PHE A 58 10.90 -7.77 5.53
CA PHE A 58 9.51 -7.47 5.89
C PHE A 58 9.41 -6.15 6.65
N ALA A 59 10.26 -5.92 7.65
CA ALA A 59 10.31 -4.67 8.40
C ALA A 59 10.65 -3.47 7.48
N ALA A 60 11.57 -3.65 6.53
CA ALA A 60 11.90 -2.62 5.54
C ALA A 60 10.69 -2.27 4.65
N ARG A 61 9.98 -3.29 4.13
CA ARG A 61 8.76 -3.07 3.32
C ARG A 61 7.63 -2.42 4.11
N CYS A 62 7.45 -2.80 5.37
CA CYS A 62 6.47 -2.15 6.24
C CYS A 62 6.82 -0.67 6.46
N LYS A 63 8.09 -0.33 6.66
CA LYS A 63 8.55 1.06 6.78
C LYS A 63 8.29 1.86 5.50
N GLU A 64 8.62 1.30 4.34
CA GLU A 64 8.38 1.93 3.04
C GLU A 64 6.87 2.15 2.78
N MET A 65 6.06 1.14 3.08
CA MET A 65 4.60 1.22 2.95
C MET A 65 4.00 2.24 3.93
N ALA A 66 4.47 2.29 5.17
CA ALA A 66 4.03 3.28 6.15
C ALA A 66 4.35 4.70 5.67
N ALA A 67 5.55 4.93 5.14
CA ALA A 67 5.93 6.22 4.55
C ALA A 67 5.05 6.59 3.35
N TRP A 68 4.76 5.62 2.46
CA TRP A 68 3.86 5.84 1.32
C TRP A 68 2.42 6.15 1.77
N MET A 69 1.88 5.40 2.73
CA MET A 69 0.54 5.62 3.28
C MET A 69 0.43 6.95 4.05
N GLY A 70 1.53 7.44 4.61
CA GLY A 70 1.61 8.74 5.28
C GLY A 70 1.83 9.94 4.35
N SER A 71 1.93 9.72 3.04
CA SER A 71 2.07 10.83 2.08
C SER A 71 0.82 11.72 2.04
N GLU A 72 0.99 12.99 1.65
CA GLU A 72 -0.09 13.98 1.52
C GLU A 72 -1.26 13.49 0.66
N ARG A 73 -1.00 12.58 -0.29
CA ARG A 73 -2.02 11.94 -1.13
C ARG A 73 -3.14 11.27 -0.33
N PHE A 74 -2.82 10.74 0.85
CA PHE A 74 -3.74 9.94 1.66
C PHE A 74 -4.19 10.63 2.94
N LYS A 75 -3.94 11.94 3.08
CA LYS A 75 -4.31 12.73 4.27
C LYS A 75 -5.78 12.58 4.70
N HIS A 76 -6.67 12.37 3.73
CA HIS A 76 -8.11 12.24 3.96
C HIS A 76 -8.63 10.79 3.85
N THR A 77 -7.74 9.80 3.81
CA THR A 77 -8.11 8.39 3.65
C THR A 77 -7.96 7.62 4.96
N THR A 78 -9.08 7.20 5.56
CA THR A 78 -9.09 6.32 6.72
C THR A 78 -9.07 4.86 6.28
N ARG A 79 -8.12 4.07 6.80
CA ARG A 79 -7.97 2.64 6.48
C ARG A 79 -8.22 1.79 7.75
N PRO A 80 -9.18 0.85 7.75
CA PRO A 80 -9.47 0.00 8.92
C PRO A 80 -8.56 -1.24 8.99
N TYR A 81 -7.31 -1.13 8.59
CA TYR A 81 -6.33 -2.23 8.58
C TYR A 81 -4.92 -1.68 8.79
N LYS A 82 -4.01 -2.54 9.25
CA LYS A 82 -2.62 -2.13 9.51
C LYS A 82 -1.75 -2.29 8.27
N VAL A 83 -0.57 -1.66 8.30
CA VAL A 83 0.41 -1.72 7.20
C VAL A 83 0.93 -3.15 7.01
N GLU A 84 1.11 -3.88 8.10
CA GLU A 84 1.60 -5.26 8.08
C GLU A 84 0.64 -6.19 7.36
N ASP A 85 -0.68 -5.96 7.47
CA ASP A 85 -1.70 -6.77 6.83
C ASP A 85 -1.68 -6.61 5.30
N VAL A 86 -1.30 -5.42 4.82
CA VAL A 86 -1.10 -5.17 3.39
C VAL A 86 0.16 -5.86 2.88
N VAL A 87 1.30 -5.68 3.56
CA VAL A 87 2.60 -6.23 3.11
C VAL A 87 2.58 -7.76 3.07
N LYS A 88 1.85 -8.42 3.97
CA LYS A 88 1.64 -9.88 3.95
C LYS A 88 0.97 -10.38 2.67
N LEU A 89 0.08 -9.58 2.06
CA LEU A 89 -0.68 -9.97 0.87
C LEU A 89 0.00 -9.56 -0.45
N GLN A 90 1.06 -8.76 -0.42
CA GLN A 90 1.73 -8.24 -1.63
C GLN A 90 2.53 -9.29 -2.42
N GLY A 91 2.83 -10.44 -1.82
CA GLY A 91 3.78 -11.40 -2.39
C GLY A 91 5.22 -10.89 -2.35
N THR A 92 6.09 -11.49 -3.17
CA THR A 92 7.55 -11.31 -3.10
C THR A 92 8.13 -10.55 -4.27
N MET A 93 7.43 -10.52 -5.41
CA MET A 93 7.89 -9.86 -6.62
C MET A 93 7.37 -8.42 -6.68
N PRO A 94 8.24 -7.41 -6.84
CA PRO A 94 7.79 -6.04 -6.99
C PRO A 94 7.06 -5.86 -8.32
N LEU A 95 5.84 -5.32 -8.28
CA LEU A 95 5.02 -5.04 -9.45
C LEU A 95 5.00 -3.53 -9.74
N HIS A 96 5.32 -3.16 -10.98
CA HIS A 96 5.21 -1.79 -11.47
C HIS A 96 4.04 -1.65 -12.42
N PHE A 97 2.98 -0.98 -11.98
CA PHE A 97 1.78 -0.75 -12.79
C PHE A 97 1.88 0.58 -13.54
N THR A 98 1.66 0.55 -14.86
CA THR A 98 1.53 1.76 -15.68
C THR A 98 0.37 2.64 -15.21
N GLY A 99 -0.72 2.01 -14.75
CA GLY A 99 -1.88 2.69 -14.15
C GLY A 99 -1.54 3.54 -12.93
N ALA A 100 -0.49 3.18 -12.16
CA ALA A 100 -0.06 4.00 -11.02
C ALA A 100 0.41 5.39 -11.46
N LYS A 101 1.14 5.49 -12.59
CA LYS A 101 1.58 6.77 -13.17
C LYS A 101 0.39 7.63 -13.61
N ILE A 102 -0.61 7.01 -14.26
CA ILE A 102 -1.83 7.69 -14.70
C ILE A 102 -2.63 8.18 -13.49
N SER A 103 -2.71 7.38 -12.41
CA SER A 103 -3.39 7.79 -11.18
C SER A 103 -2.72 9.00 -10.51
N ALA A 104 -1.39 9.10 -10.59
CA ALA A 104 -0.65 10.24 -10.07
C ALA A 104 -0.95 11.51 -10.90
N LYS A 105 -0.95 11.40 -12.23
CA LYS A 105 -1.36 12.50 -13.14
C LYS A 105 -2.79 12.98 -12.85
N LEU A 106 -3.73 12.05 -12.65
CA LEU A 106 -5.10 12.39 -12.32
C LEU A 106 -5.18 13.10 -10.96
N TYR A 107 -4.47 12.59 -9.95
CA TYR A 107 -4.45 13.19 -8.62
C TYR A 107 -3.94 14.64 -8.65
N THR A 108 -2.81 14.91 -9.32
CA THR A 108 -2.25 16.27 -9.42
C THR A 108 -3.23 17.21 -10.12
N MET A 109 -3.81 16.78 -11.25
CA MET A 109 -4.81 17.56 -12.00
C MET A 109 -6.02 17.92 -11.14
N LEU A 110 -6.56 16.98 -10.36
CA LEU A 110 -7.72 17.23 -9.49
C LEU A 110 -7.38 18.13 -8.29
N ARG A 111 -6.16 18.08 -7.76
CA ARG A 111 -5.71 19.02 -6.72
C ARG A 111 -5.57 20.44 -7.28
N ASP A 112 -5.03 20.59 -8.49
CA ASP A 112 -4.94 21.88 -9.16
C ASP A 112 -6.31 22.49 -9.43
N HIS A 113 -7.26 21.67 -9.91
CA HIS A 113 -8.65 22.10 -10.11
C HIS A 113 -9.32 22.49 -8.79
N GLN A 114 -9.11 21.72 -7.71
CA GLN A 114 -9.65 22.05 -6.39
C GLN A 114 -9.10 23.39 -5.88
N ALA A 115 -7.79 23.62 -6.00
CA ALA A 115 -7.16 24.87 -5.59
C ALA A 115 -7.68 26.08 -6.38
N LYS A 116 -7.99 25.89 -7.66
CA LYS A 116 -8.53 26.92 -8.56
C LYS A 116 -10.06 27.06 -8.51
N GLY A 117 -10.77 26.19 -7.80
CA GLY A 117 -12.23 26.15 -7.80
C GLY A 117 -12.84 25.80 -9.17
N THR A 118 -12.08 25.14 -10.04
CA THR A 118 -12.53 24.71 -11.38
C THR A 118 -12.79 23.22 -11.41
N CYS A 119 -13.32 22.69 -12.51
CA CYS A 119 -13.53 21.26 -12.67
C CYS A 119 -13.11 20.76 -14.05
N SER A 120 -12.87 19.45 -14.13
CA SER A 120 -12.57 18.72 -15.36
C SER A 120 -13.84 18.06 -15.86
N HIS A 121 -14.39 18.54 -16.97
CA HIS A 121 -15.57 17.93 -17.60
C HIS A 121 -15.17 16.80 -18.54
N THR A 122 -15.96 15.73 -18.56
CA THR A 122 -15.82 14.61 -19.50
C THR A 122 -17.15 13.86 -19.64
N PHE A 123 -17.24 12.96 -20.61
CA PHE A 123 -18.39 12.08 -20.82
C PHE A 123 -17.90 10.66 -21.19
N GLY A 124 -18.83 9.70 -21.26
CA GLY A 124 -18.51 8.30 -21.51
C GLY A 124 -17.92 8.07 -22.90
N ALA A 125 -16.74 7.45 -22.98
CA ALA A 125 -16.19 6.98 -24.24
C ALA A 125 -16.65 5.55 -24.54
N LEU A 126 -17.13 5.30 -25.75
CA LEU A 126 -17.59 4.00 -26.23
C LEU A 126 -16.46 3.21 -26.89
N ASP A 127 -15.61 3.87 -27.67
CA ASP A 127 -14.56 3.23 -28.47
C ASP A 127 -13.26 4.05 -28.52
N THR A 128 -12.20 3.44 -29.05
CA THR A 128 -10.87 4.09 -29.12
C THR A 128 -10.85 5.26 -30.08
N VAL A 129 -11.66 5.27 -31.14
CA VAL A 129 -11.74 6.41 -32.07
C VAL A 129 -12.32 7.62 -31.35
N GLN A 130 -13.38 7.44 -30.56
CA GLN A 130 -13.93 8.50 -29.74
C GLN A 130 -12.92 9.03 -28.71
N VAL A 131 -12.15 8.15 -28.05
CA VAL A 131 -11.08 8.56 -27.12
C VAL A 131 -10.04 9.46 -27.81
N VAL A 132 -9.64 9.13 -29.04
CA VAL A 132 -8.65 9.94 -29.78
C VAL A 132 -9.19 11.34 -30.12
N GLN A 133 -10.49 11.47 -30.42
CA GLN A 133 -11.09 12.79 -30.64
C GLN A 133 -11.28 13.55 -29.33
N MET A 134 -11.66 12.86 -28.25
CA MET A 134 -11.80 13.44 -26.91
C MET A 134 -10.46 13.97 -26.38
N ALA A 135 -9.36 13.25 -26.60
CA ALA A 135 -8.03 13.62 -26.09
C ALA A 135 -7.52 15.00 -26.56
N LYS A 136 -8.10 15.54 -27.64
CA LYS A 136 -7.76 16.88 -28.16
C LYS A 136 -8.37 18.01 -27.33
N TYR A 137 -9.51 17.77 -26.70
CA TYR A 137 -10.32 18.82 -26.04
C TYR A 137 -10.59 18.55 -24.56
N LEU A 138 -10.52 17.28 -24.14
CA LEU A 138 -10.85 16.83 -22.79
C LEU A 138 -9.59 16.32 -22.08
N THR A 139 -9.53 16.59 -20.78
CA THR A 139 -8.41 16.24 -19.90
C THR A 139 -8.55 14.85 -19.27
N SER A 140 -9.76 14.33 -19.18
CA SER A 140 -10.08 13.02 -18.61
C SER A 140 -11.05 12.24 -19.49
N VAL A 141 -11.09 10.91 -19.32
CA VAL A 141 -12.00 10.00 -20.01
C VAL A 141 -12.79 9.22 -18.96
N TYR A 142 -14.12 9.20 -19.10
CA TYR A 142 -15.00 8.38 -18.27
C TYR A 142 -15.39 7.10 -19.01
N VAL A 143 -15.39 5.97 -18.30
CA VAL A 143 -15.82 4.67 -18.83
C VAL A 143 -17.14 4.32 -18.16
N SER A 144 -18.22 4.32 -18.94
CA SER A 144 -19.56 4.00 -18.45
C SER A 144 -19.70 2.48 -18.31
N GLY A 145 -20.35 2.03 -17.22
CA GLY A 145 -20.78 0.65 -17.03
C GLY A 145 -22.28 0.42 -17.28
N TRP A 146 -23.02 1.47 -17.64
CA TRP A 146 -24.44 1.40 -18.00
C TRP A 146 -24.64 0.74 -19.36
#